data_AF-A0ABD2WPE1-F1
#
_entry.id   AF-A0ABD2WPE1-F1
#
_cell.length_a   1.000
_cell.length_b   1.000
_cell.length_c   1.000
_cell.angle_alpha   90.00
_cell.angle_beta   90.00
_cell.angle_gamma   90.00
#
_symmetry.space_group_name_H-M   'P 1'
#
loop_
_entity.id
_entity.type
_entity.pdbx_description
1 polymer ?
#
loop_
_entity_poly.entity_id
_entity_poly.type
_entity_poly.pdbx_seq_one_letter_code
_entity_poly.pdbx_strand_id
1 'polypeptide(L)'
;MVVSQLNKFGAEARLSRFRALSKLSLASRSGDANTCHEFDCGASLRKVYELKDVPHDVIDIMMASIAPATFKQYKSALKEWFNFCQTNENTNFFNPSIHAVLKYLIKKLLK
;
A
#
# COMPACT_ATOMS: atom_id res chain seq x y z
N MET A 1 -19.90 32.76 6.99
CA MET A 1 -18.49 32.75 7.45
C MET A 1 -18.15 31.57 8.37
N VAL A 2 -18.81 30.40 8.27
CA VAL A 2 -18.61 29.27 9.22
C VAL A 2 -18.08 27.98 8.55
N VAL A 3 -18.16 27.87 7.23
CA VAL A 3 -17.80 26.62 6.50
C VAL A 3 -16.28 26.40 6.41
N SER A 4 -15.47 27.44 6.58
CA SER A 4 -14.00 27.34 6.44
C SER A 4 -13.27 26.79 7.66
N GLN A 5 -13.93 26.70 8.84
CA GLN A 5 -13.29 26.22 10.08
C GLN A 5 -13.49 24.72 10.33
N LEU A 6 -14.51 24.09 9.73
CA LEU A 6 -14.76 22.65 9.87
C LEU A 6 -13.79 21.77 9.08
N ASN A 7 -13.18 22.30 8.01
CA ASN A 7 -12.28 21.52 7.16
C ASN A 7 -10.85 21.38 7.74
N LYS A 8 -10.47 22.27 8.67
CA LYS A 8 -9.15 22.23 9.32
C LYS A 8 -9.09 21.20 10.45
N PHE A 9 -10.18 21.00 11.19
CA PHE A 9 -10.26 20.00 12.26
C PHE A 9 -10.17 18.55 11.74
N GLY A 10 -10.69 18.28 10.53
CA GLY A 10 -10.63 16.96 9.91
C GLY A 10 -9.24 16.55 9.42
N ALA A 11 -8.40 17.50 8.99
CA ALA A 11 -7.07 17.23 8.46
C ALA A 11 -6.07 16.86 9.57
N GLU A 12 -6.11 17.55 10.71
CA GLU A 12 -5.27 17.29 11.89
C GLU A 12 -5.56 15.90 12.51
N ALA A 13 -6.83 15.49 12.53
CA ALA A 13 -7.25 14.17 13.00
C ALA A 13 -6.83 13.03 12.05
N ARG A 14 -6.61 13.31 10.75
CA ARG A 14 -6.10 12.35 9.76
C ARG A 14 -4.59 12.18 9.90
N LEU A 15 -3.85 13.28 10.08
CA LEU A 15 -2.39 13.27 10.31
C LEU A 15 -2.00 12.60 11.63
N SER A 16 -2.76 12.86 12.71
CA SER A 16 -2.51 12.24 14.01
C SER A 16 -2.81 10.74 14.03
N ARG A 17 -3.86 10.29 13.32
CA ARG A 17 -4.12 8.85 13.11
C ARG A 17 -3.09 8.18 12.21
N PHE A 18 -2.56 8.89 11.20
CA PHE A 18 -1.50 8.37 10.34
C PHE A 18 -0.23 8.03 11.12
N ARG A 19 0.13 8.85 12.13
CA ARG A 19 1.25 8.58 13.04
C ARG A 19 1.00 7.45 14.04
N ALA A 20 -0.26 7.21 14.41
CA ALA A 20 -0.64 6.10 15.28
C ALA A 20 -0.65 4.76 14.50
N LEU A 21 -1.09 4.77 13.24
CA LEU A 21 -1.18 3.59 12.39
C LEU A 21 0.20 3.08 11.92
N SER A 22 1.18 3.96 11.76
CA SER A 22 2.57 3.54 11.51
C SER A 22 3.22 2.84 12.70
N LYS A 23 2.77 3.13 13.95
CA LYS A 23 3.25 2.42 15.14
C LYS A 23 2.54 1.08 15.39
N LEU A 24 1.29 0.93 14.95
CA LEU A 24 0.52 -0.31 15.14
C LEU A 24 0.82 -1.42 14.11
N SER A 25 1.51 -1.12 13.01
CA SER A 25 1.87 -2.11 11.99
C SER A 25 2.98 -3.09 12.43
N LEU A 26 3.60 -2.91 13.60
CA LEU A 26 4.75 -3.72 14.03
C LEU A 26 4.42 -4.86 15.00
N ALA A 27 3.14 -5.08 15.33
CA ALA A 27 2.75 -6.09 16.30
C ALA A 27 1.75 -7.09 15.70
N SER A 28 2.26 -8.20 15.15
CA SER A 28 1.65 -9.54 14.92
C SER A 28 2.29 -10.13 13.65
N ARG A 29 3.12 -11.18 13.66
CA ARG A 29 2.96 -12.52 14.25
C ARG A 29 4.35 -13.17 14.39
N SER A 30 4.55 -13.91 15.48
CA SER A 30 5.72 -14.77 15.71
C SER A 30 5.72 -16.00 14.80
N GLY A 31 6.89 -16.36 14.28
CA GLY A 31 7.14 -17.64 13.59
C GLY A 31 8.42 -17.58 12.77
N ASP A 32 9.54 -17.92 13.42
CA ASP A 32 10.87 -18.24 12.89
C ASP A 32 11.80 -17.10 12.43
N ALA A 33 13.00 -17.13 13.03
CA ALA A 33 14.11 -16.21 12.85
C ALA A 33 14.73 -16.32 11.45
N ASN A 34 15.17 -15.18 10.91
CA ASN A 34 15.77 -14.94 9.59
C ASN A 34 14.82 -14.96 8.38
N THR A 35 13.99 -13.93 8.22
CA THR A 35 13.48 -13.55 6.90
C THR A 35 13.58 -12.05 6.67
N CYS A 36 14.38 -11.68 5.65
CA CYS A 36 14.24 -10.39 4.98
C CYS A 36 12.77 -10.22 4.61
N HIS A 37 12.12 -9.14 5.08
CA HIS A 37 10.69 -8.88 4.94
C HIS A 37 10.17 -9.19 3.52
N GLU A 38 9.60 -10.37 3.31
CA GLU A 38 9.19 -10.84 1.98
C GLU A 38 7.94 -10.08 1.52
N PHE A 39 7.93 -9.67 0.26
CA PHE A 39 6.76 -9.02 -0.35
C PHE A 39 5.62 -10.03 -0.54
N ASP A 40 4.50 -9.83 0.17
CA ASP A 40 3.26 -10.58 -0.03
C ASP A 40 2.28 -9.79 -0.92
N CYS A 41 2.05 -10.32 -2.12
CA CYS A 41 1.13 -9.75 -3.11
C CYS A 41 -0.33 -9.74 -2.64
N GLY A 42 -0.78 -10.81 -1.98
CA GLY A 42 -2.17 -10.97 -1.55
C GLY A 42 -2.50 -10.05 -0.39
N ALA A 43 -1.64 -10.03 0.63
CA ALA A 43 -1.77 -9.11 1.76
C ALA A 43 -1.71 -7.63 1.31
N SER A 44 -0.82 -7.32 0.37
CA SER A 44 -0.71 -5.98 -0.20
C SER A 44 -1.97 -5.53 -0.95
N LEU A 45 -2.56 -6.39 -1.79
CA LEU A 45 -3.80 -6.07 -2.51
C LEU A 45 -4.98 -5.87 -1.55
N ARG A 46 -5.13 -6.77 -0.57
CA ARG A 46 -6.15 -6.63 0.48
C ARG A 46 -6.00 -5.30 1.20
N LYS A 47 -4.77 -4.92 1.53
CA LYS A 47 -4.47 -3.64 2.19
C LYS A 47 -4.85 -2.43 1.34
N VAL A 48 -4.64 -2.47 0.03
CA VAL A 48 -5.07 -1.39 -0.88
C VAL A 48 -6.58 -1.18 -0.83
N TYR A 49 -7.37 -2.26 -0.81
CA TYR A 49 -8.82 -2.14 -0.74
C TYR A 49 -9.29 -1.63 0.62
N GLU A 50 -8.67 -2.06 1.72
CA GLU A 50 -8.93 -1.50 3.05
C GLU A 50 -8.65 0.01 3.10
N LEU A 51 -7.55 0.46 2.49
CA LEU A 51 -7.20 1.88 2.41
C LEU A 51 -8.16 2.70 1.54
N LYS A 52 -8.95 2.03 0.70
CA LYS A 52 -10.01 2.64 -0.14
C LYS A 52 -11.38 2.55 0.52
N ASP A 53 -11.44 2.19 1.80
CA ASP A 53 -12.68 2.04 2.58
C ASP A 53 -13.67 1.05 1.96
N VAL A 54 -13.16 0.00 1.29
CA VAL A 54 -14.02 -1.06 0.75
C VAL A 54 -14.47 -2.00 1.88
N PRO A 55 -15.76 -2.36 1.98
CA PRO A 55 -16.25 -3.31 2.98
C PRO A 55 -15.53 -4.67 2.91
N HIS A 56 -15.23 -5.27 4.07
CA HIS A 56 -14.42 -6.50 4.16
C HIS A 56 -15.03 -7.70 3.41
N ASP A 57 -16.36 -7.85 3.44
CA ASP A 57 -17.10 -8.85 2.69
C ASP A 57 -16.92 -8.69 1.17
N VAL A 58 -16.94 -7.45 0.68
CA VAL A 58 -16.66 -7.12 -0.72
C VAL A 58 -15.19 -7.39 -1.06
N ILE A 59 -14.26 -7.10 -0.14
CA ILE A 59 -12.83 -7.42 -0.32
C ILE A 59 -12.62 -8.92 -0.51
N ASP A 60 -13.27 -9.76 0.29
CA ASP A 60 -13.13 -11.22 0.15
C ASP A 60 -13.62 -11.71 -1.22
N ILE A 61 -14.75 -11.18 -1.70
CA ILE A 61 -15.27 -11.47 -3.05
C ILE A 61 -14.29 -10.99 -4.13
N MET A 62 -13.78 -9.77 -4.03
CA MET A 62 -12.82 -9.23 -4.99
C MET A 62 -11.51 -10.03 -5.00
N MET A 63 -10.99 -10.40 -3.84
CA MET A 63 -9.78 -11.21 -3.74
C MET A 63 -10.00 -12.61 -4.31
N ALA A 64 -11.16 -13.22 -4.09
CA ALA A 64 -11.53 -14.51 -4.67
C ALA A 64 -11.75 -14.46 -6.19
N SER A 65 -12.15 -13.31 -6.73
CA SER A 65 -12.35 -13.12 -8.18
C SER A 65 -11.05 -13.06 -8.99
N ILE A 66 -9.89 -12.91 -8.33
CA ILE A 66 -8.59 -12.86 -8.99
C ILE A 66 -8.07 -14.28 -9.18
N ALA A 67 -7.89 -14.70 -10.44
CA ALA A 67 -7.34 -16.02 -10.74
C ALA A 67 -5.91 -16.21 -10.18
N PRO A 68 -5.53 -17.43 -9.76
CA PRO A 68 -4.16 -17.70 -9.26
C PRO A 68 -3.05 -17.35 -10.26
N ALA A 69 -3.32 -17.51 -11.57
CA ALA A 69 -2.40 -17.11 -12.63
C ALA A 69 -2.16 -15.59 -12.64
N THR A 70 -3.20 -14.80 -12.41
CA THR A 70 -3.12 -13.34 -12.31
C THR A 70 -2.30 -12.90 -11.10
N PHE A 71 -2.49 -13.55 -9.94
CA PHE A 71 -1.66 -13.30 -8.76
C PHE A 71 -0.17 -13.57 -9.04
N LYS A 72 0.17 -14.64 -9.76
CA LYS A 72 1.55 -14.94 -10.15
C LYS A 72 2.15 -13.85 -11.04
N GLN A 73 1.40 -13.35 -12.02
CA GLN A 73 1.83 -12.25 -12.88
C GLN A 73 2.05 -10.96 -12.09
N TYR A 74 1.12 -10.62 -11.18
CA TYR A 74 1.21 -9.43 -10.35
C TYR A 74 2.38 -9.49 -9.36
N LYS A 75 2.66 -10.66 -8.78
CA LYS A 75 3.72 -10.84 -7.76
C LYS A 75 5.06 -10.29 -8.22
N SER A 76 5.49 -10.59 -9.44
CA SER A 76 6.78 -10.12 -9.97
C SER A 76 6.80 -8.59 -10.10
N ALA A 77 5.82 -8.01 -10.79
CA ALA A 77 5.76 -6.58 -11.04
C ALA A 77 5.60 -5.75 -9.76
N LEU A 78 4.76 -6.22 -8.83
CA LEU A 78 4.54 -5.53 -7.56
C LEU A 78 5.74 -5.66 -6.61
N LYS A 79 6.46 -6.79 -6.62
CA LYS A 79 7.71 -6.94 -5.85
C LYS A 79 8.78 -5.96 -6.33
N GLU A 80 8.94 -5.81 -7.64
CA GLU A 80 9.87 -4.81 -8.20
C GLU A 80 9.47 -3.38 -7.82
N TRP A 81 8.17 -3.07 -7.91
CA TRP A 81 7.64 -1.78 -7.50
C TRP A 81 7.82 -1.53 -6.00
N PHE A 82 7.60 -2.53 -5.15
CA PHE A 82 7.83 -2.46 -3.71
C PHE A 82 9.29 -2.14 -3.38
N ASN A 83 10.23 -2.82 -4.04
CA ASN A 83 11.66 -2.56 -3.88
C ASN A 83 12.04 -1.16 -4.38
N PHE A 84 11.44 -0.68 -5.46
CA PHE A 84 11.62 0.70 -5.92
C PHE A 84 11.12 1.70 -4.88
N CYS A 85 9.97 1.45 -4.25
CA CYS A 85 9.43 2.32 -3.21
C CYS A 85 10.35 2.36 -1.98
N GLN A 86 10.88 1.23 -1.54
CA GLN A 86 11.81 1.17 -0.39
C GLN A 86 13.12 1.95 -0.64
N THR A 87 13.59 1.99 -1.88
CA THR A 87 14.84 2.66 -2.25
C THR A 87 14.68 4.16 -2.53
N ASN A 88 13.44 4.67 -2.62
CA ASN A 88 13.17 6.08 -2.88
C ASN A 88 12.36 6.68 -1.71
N GLU A 89 13.02 7.50 -0.88
CA GLU A 89 12.50 8.02 0.41
C GLU A 89 11.13 8.73 0.35
N ASN A 90 10.65 9.13 -0.85
CA ASN A 90 9.39 9.83 -1.04
C ASN A 90 8.34 9.06 -1.86
N THR A 91 8.46 7.74 -1.99
CA THR A 91 7.48 6.93 -2.75
C THR A 91 6.68 6.02 -1.83
N ASN A 92 5.39 6.31 -1.65
CA ASN A 92 4.48 5.42 -0.94
C ASN A 92 3.99 4.31 -1.88
N PHE A 93 4.16 3.06 -1.47
CA PHE A 93 3.74 1.89 -2.25
C PHE A 93 2.23 1.84 -2.52
N PHE A 94 1.41 2.17 -1.52
CA PHE A 94 -0.06 2.09 -1.58
C PHE A 94 -0.72 3.34 -2.16
N ASN A 95 -0.02 4.47 -2.14
CA ASN A 95 -0.51 5.73 -2.69
C ASN A 95 0.62 6.53 -3.36
N PRO A 96 1.13 6.07 -4.51
CA PRO A 96 2.21 6.76 -5.18
C PRO A 96 1.77 8.01 -5.91
N SER A 97 2.64 9.00 -5.97
CA SER A 97 2.46 10.15 -6.86
C SER A 97 2.65 9.72 -8.31
N ILE A 98 1.94 10.36 -9.24
CA ILE A 98 2.07 10.12 -10.68
C ILE A 98 3.54 10.25 -11.12
N HIS A 99 4.25 11.24 -10.59
CA HIS A 99 5.68 11.45 -10.86
C HIS A 99 6.55 10.25 -10.46
N ALA A 100 6.29 9.64 -9.30
CA ALA A 100 7.06 8.49 -8.83
C ALA A 100 6.83 7.26 -9.71
N VAL A 101 5.57 7.02 -10.13
CA VAL A 101 5.23 5.93 -11.06
C VAL A 101 5.92 6.13 -12.41
N LEU A 102 5.86 7.34 -12.98
CA LEU A 102 6.53 7.64 -14.25
C LEU A 102 8.05 7.46 -14.14
N LYS A 103 8.67 7.92 -13.06
CA LYS A 103 10.11 7.72 -12.82
C LYS A 103 10.50 6.24 -12.79
N TYR A 104 9.67 5.40 -12.17
CA TYR A 104 9.86 3.95 -12.17
C TYR A 104 9.70 3.34 -13.56
N LEU A 105 8.64 3.69 -14.29
CA LEU A 105 8.39 3.18 -15.64
C LEU A 105 9.52 3.56 -16.60
N ILE A 106 10.00 4.81 -16.53
CA ILE A 106 11.17 5.28 -17.29
C ILE A 106 12.40 4.42 -16.96
N LYS A 107 12.70 4.23 -15.67
CA LYS A 107 13.84 3.39 -15.23
C LYS A 107 13.71 1.92 -15.66
N LYS A 108 12.48 1.42 -15.83
CA LYS A 108 12.22 0.03 -16.22
C LYS A 108 12.28 -0.17 -17.74
N LEU A 109 11.78 0.78 -18.52
CA LEU A 109 11.64 0.67 -19.98
C LEU A 109 12.86 1.18 -20.77
N LEU A 110 13.65 2.10 -20.20
CA LEU A 110 14.87 2.62 -20.83
C LEU A 110 16.15 1.91 -20.35
N LYS A 111 16.05 0.64 -19.97
CA LYS A 111 17.21 -0.21 -19.66
C LYS A 111 17.87 -0.72 -20.93
#